data_AF-A0A382PU88-F1
#
_entry.id   AF-A0A382PU88-F1
#
_cell.length_a   1.000
_cell.length_b   1.000
_cell.length_c   1.000
_cell.angle_alpha   90.00
_cell.angle_beta   90.00
_cell.angle_gamma   90.00
#
_symmetry.space_group_name_H-M   'P 1'
#
loop_
_entity.id
_entity.type
_entity.pdbx_description
1 polymer ?
#
loop_
_entity_poly.entity_id
_entity_poly.type
_entity_poly.pdbx_seq_one_letter_code
_entity_poly.pdbx_strand_id
1 'polypeptide(L)'
;FVKESRLYGGTTETYYNDQHDVSFGVPYRWLVEEVNGPNLNLIIEPGEREHNAQQIIEKSGFTPQILVMSEPRNPSTESSGISTAYFSIKGGDAPKVLANYVYENSGMYKDPHTNMPNKAHLVISTQNVETPTETLVLMIAQIHFSNFDTTYSITHINAKDYFRYEVNAFDFVVKNFEIMIDGKMEPADFGNHTVFANIIHDAREKPPVEETEPARIGGCLIATAAFGSELAPQVQFLREIRDNTVLQTESGTSFMTGFNQFYYSFSPAIADYERENPAFKEAVKITLTPLLTSLTLLQYADIDSESEMLGYGIGIILLNIGMYFIAPAVLITKIRSFY
;
A
#
# COMPACT_ATOMS: atom_id res chain seq x y z
N PHE A 1 4.25 34.51 -3.53
CA PHE A 1 3.15 35.07 -4.35
C PHE A 1 2.88 34.15 -5.54
N VAL A 2 1.61 33.77 -5.79
CA VAL A 2 1.23 33.00 -6.97
C VAL A 2 0.95 33.95 -8.14
N LYS A 3 1.53 33.69 -9.31
CA LYS A 3 1.31 34.43 -10.55
C LYS A 3 0.84 33.46 -11.64
N GLU A 4 -0.17 33.84 -12.41
CA GLU A 4 -0.57 33.09 -13.60
C GLU A 4 0.47 33.27 -14.71
N SER A 5 0.93 32.17 -15.31
CA SER A 5 1.73 32.18 -16.54
C SER A 5 1.00 31.42 -17.66
N ARG A 6 1.02 31.96 -18.87
CA ARG A 6 0.44 31.30 -20.07
C ARG A 6 1.55 30.56 -20.80
N LEU A 7 1.47 29.24 -20.85
CA LEU A 7 2.27 28.40 -21.74
C LEU A 7 1.37 27.92 -22.90
N TYR A 8 1.92 27.80 -24.10
CA TYR A 8 1.19 27.39 -25.31
C TYR A 8 0.49 26.03 -25.10
N GLY A 9 -0.81 26.07 -24.76
CA GLY A 9 -1.63 24.90 -24.43
C GLY A 9 -2.56 25.06 -23.21
N GLY A 10 -2.35 26.08 -22.35
CA GLY A 10 -3.18 26.32 -21.15
C GLY A 10 -2.68 27.47 -20.27
N THR A 11 -3.36 27.71 -19.14
CA THR A 11 -2.87 28.62 -18.07
C THR A 11 -2.32 27.77 -16.95
N THR A 12 -1.07 27.99 -16.55
CA THR A 12 -0.42 27.31 -15.42
C THR A 12 -0.12 28.34 -14.36
N GLU A 13 -0.54 28.09 -13.12
CA GLU A 13 -0.17 28.95 -12.01
C GLU A 13 1.25 28.62 -11.56
N THR A 14 2.04 29.65 -11.27
CA THR A 14 3.42 29.50 -10.81
C THR A 14 3.55 30.23 -9.48
N TYR A 15 4.03 29.51 -8.46
CA TYR A 15 4.38 30.10 -7.18
C TYR A 15 5.81 30.66 -7.26
N TYR A 16 6.00 31.88 -6.78
CA TYR A 16 7.30 32.54 -6.67
C TYR A 16 7.51 33.07 -5.26
N ASN A 17 8.70 32.83 -4.70
CA ASN A 17 9.14 33.43 -3.44
C ASN A 17 10.59 33.87 -3.54
N ASP A 18 10.79 35.17 -3.74
CA ASP A 18 12.11 35.80 -3.87
C ASP A 18 12.89 35.85 -2.55
N GLN A 19 12.22 35.72 -1.40
CA GLN A 19 12.89 35.70 -0.09
C GLN A 19 13.57 34.36 0.19
N HIS A 20 13.02 33.28 -0.37
CA HIS A 20 13.48 31.92 -0.16
C HIS A 20 14.05 31.27 -1.43
N ASP A 21 14.21 32.06 -2.49
CA ASP A 21 14.88 31.67 -3.74
C ASP A 21 14.24 30.45 -4.43
N VAL A 22 12.91 30.39 -4.45
CA VAL A 22 12.14 29.27 -5.05
C VAL A 22 11.08 29.73 -6.04
N SER A 23 10.89 28.92 -7.07
CA SER A 23 9.79 29.01 -8.03
C SER A 23 9.32 27.60 -8.39
N PHE A 24 8.02 27.39 -8.55
CA PHE A 24 7.51 26.13 -9.08
C PHE A 24 6.11 26.27 -9.67
N GLY A 25 5.79 25.38 -10.61
CA GLY A 25 4.43 25.24 -11.13
C GLY A 25 3.49 24.68 -10.05
N VAL A 26 2.36 25.37 -9.83
CA VAL A 26 1.28 24.89 -8.97
C VAL A 26 0.43 23.87 -9.74
N PRO A 27 0.18 22.67 -9.18
CA PRO A 27 -0.70 21.70 -9.81
C PRO A 27 -2.09 22.28 -10.10
N TYR A 28 -2.72 21.84 -11.19
CA TYR A 28 -4.02 22.37 -11.61
C TYR A 28 -5.08 22.21 -10.51
N ARG A 29 -5.73 23.31 -10.12
CA ARG A 29 -6.76 23.39 -9.05
C ARG A 29 -6.26 23.08 -7.64
N TRP A 30 -4.95 23.03 -7.43
CA TRP A 30 -4.39 22.99 -6.09
C TRP A 30 -4.13 24.41 -5.59
N LEU A 31 -4.16 24.58 -4.27
CA LEU A 31 -3.99 25.85 -3.59
C LEU A 31 -2.68 25.79 -2.80
N VAL A 32 -1.96 26.92 -2.74
CA VAL A 32 -0.73 27.05 -1.96
C VAL A 32 -1.01 27.93 -0.75
N GLU A 33 -0.79 27.40 0.44
CA GLU A 33 -0.79 28.13 1.71
C GLU A 33 0.64 28.28 2.23
N GLU A 34 1.00 29.49 2.63
CA GLU A 34 2.31 29.78 3.22
C GLU A 34 2.16 29.93 4.74
N VAL A 35 2.85 29.07 5.47
CA VAL A 35 2.84 29.05 6.93
C VAL A 35 3.92 29.99 7.45
N ASN A 36 3.54 30.96 8.28
CA ASN A 36 4.46 31.92 8.86
C ASN A 36 5.60 31.23 9.62
N GLY A 37 6.84 31.57 9.27
CA GLY A 37 8.04 31.06 9.91
C GLY A 37 9.31 31.78 9.44
N PRO A 38 10.47 31.50 10.07
CA PRO A 38 11.76 32.04 9.63
C PRO A 38 12.24 31.42 8.31
N ASN A 39 11.68 30.26 7.96
CA ASN A 39 12.03 29.40 6.84
C ASN A 39 10.81 29.27 5.92
N LEU A 40 11.03 28.90 4.65
CA LEU A 40 9.92 28.58 3.77
C LEU A 40 9.18 27.35 4.30
N ASN A 41 7.86 27.45 4.42
CA ASN A 41 7.00 26.34 4.77
C ASN A 41 5.67 26.50 4.04
N LEU A 42 5.48 25.72 2.97
CA LEU A 42 4.29 25.75 2.15
C LEU A 42 3.53 24.44 2.30
N ILE A 43 2.21 24.57 2.38
CA ILE A 43 1.26 23.47 2.29
C ILE A 43 0.51 23.64 0.97
N ILE A 44 0.56 22.63 0.12
CA ILE A 44 -0.15 22.60 -1.15
C ILE A 44 -1.20 21.49 -1.09
N GLU A 45 -2.46 21.85 -1.30
CA GLU A 45 -3.61 20.95 -1.18
C GLU A 45 -4.57 21.10 -2.36
N PRO A 46 -5.35 20.06 -2.70
CA PRO A 46 -6.40 20.18 -3.70
C PRO A 46 -7.49 21.16 -3.26
N GLY A 47 -7.83 22.12 -4.11
CA GLY A 47 -8.94 23.03 -3.87
C GLY A 47 -10.31 22.37 -4.04
N GLU A 48 -11.37 23.06 -3.63
CA GLU A 48 -12.76 22.56 -3.70
C GLU A 48 -13.22 22.18 -5.12
N ARG A 49 -12.59 22.76 -6.15
CA ARG A 49 -12.91 22.50 -7.56
C ARG A 49 -12.23 21.24 -8.11
N GLU A 50 -11.32 20.62 -7.37
CA GLU A 50 -10.66 19.38 -7.80
C GLU A 50 -11.51 18.15 -7.40
N HIS A 51 -12.60 17.94 -8.14
CA HIS A 51 -13.62 16.95 -7.79
C HIS A 51 -13.11 15.52 -7.61
N ASN A 52 -12.04 15.12 -8.31
CA ASN A 52 -11.46 13.78 -8.15
C ASN A 52 -10.81 13.64 -6.77
N ALA A 53 -10.00 14.62 -6.38
CA ALA A 53 -9.38 14.66 -5.06
C ALA A 53 -10.44 14.74 -3.95
N GLN A 54 -11.50 15.55 -4.12
CA GLN A 54 -12.57 15.66 -3.11
C GLN A 54 -13.28 14.32 -2.84
N GLN A 55 -13.55 13.51 -3.88
CA GLN A 55 -14.12 12.16 -3.70
C GLN A 55 -13.17 11.21 -2.97
N ILE A 56 -11.86 11.38 -3.18
CA ILE A 56 -10.83 10.57 -2.52
C ILE A 56 -10.74 10.96 -1.05
N ILE A 57 -10.75 12.27 -0.74
CA ILE A 57 -10.70 12.80 0.64
C ILE A 57 -11.87 12.27 1.47
N GLU A 58 -13.08 12.27 0.90
CA GLU A 58 -14.27 11.74 1.57
C GLU A 58 -14.13 10.25 1.92
N LYS A 59 -13.47 9.47 1.05
CA LYS A 59 -13.27 8.03 1.26
C LYS A 59 -12.07 7.69 2.13
N SER A 60 -11.01 8.48 2.06
CA SER A 60 -9.76 8.24 2.78
C SER A 60 -9.75 8.85 4.18
N GLY A 61 -10.60 9.85 4.42
CA GLY A 61 -10.56 10.68 5.63
C GLY A 61 -9.31 11.57 5.72
N PHE A 62 -8.53 11.71 4.64
CA PHE A 62 -7.26 12.43 4.62
C PHE A 62 -7.14 13.36 3.41
N THR A 63 -6.79 14.62 3.66
CA THR A 63 -6.46 15.60 2.61
C THR A 63 -5.03 15.37 2.12
N PRO A 64 -4.81 15.02 0.84
CA PRO A 64 -3.46 14.86 0.30
C PRO A 64 -2.74 16.20 0.33
N GLN A 65 -1.47 16.16 0.76
CA GLN A 65 -0.65 17.35 0.95
C GLN A 65 0.65 17.22 0.17
N ILE A 66 1.15 18.34 -0.35
CA ILE A 66 2.55 18.50 -0.74
C ILE A 66 3.13 19.62 0.11
N LEU A 67 4.14 19.29 0.90
CA LEU A 67 4.88 20.23 1.71
C LEU A 67 6.13 20.67 0.96
N VAL A 68 6.35 21.97 0.83
CA VAL A 68 7.60 22.53 0.30
C VAL A 68 8.25 23.33 1.42
N MET A 69 9.41 22.88 1.88
CA MET A 69 10.15 23.53 2.96
C MET A 69 11.56 23.87 2.53
N SER A 70 12.12 24.94 3.09
CA SER A 70 13.54 25.25 3.01
C SER A 70 14.14 25.46 4.40
N GLU A 71 15.41 25.16 4.57
CA GLU A 71 16.15 25.45 5.80
C GLU A 71 17.61 25.79 5.49
N PRO A 72 18.29 26.56 6.35
CA PRO A 72 19.72 26.79 6.19
C PRO A 72 20.48 25.46 6.19
N ARG A 73 21.32 25.26 5.18
CA ARG A 73 22.13 24.06 5.02
C ARG A 73 23.03 23.88 6.23
N ASN A 74 23.03 22.68 6.80
CA ASN A 74 23.90 22.32 7.90
C ASN A 74 24.81 21.14 7.52
N PRO A 75 26.04 21.40 7.03
CA PRO A 75 26.96 20.34 6.62
C PRO A 75 27.35 19.36 7.74
N SER A 76 27.20 19.75 9.02
CA SER A 76 27.55 18.88 10.16
C SER A 76 26.59 17.71 10.35
N THR A 77 25.37 17.81 9.80
CA THR A 77 24.34 16.77 9.84
C THR A 77 24.21 16.01 8.51
N GLU A 78 25.08 16.31 7.55
CA GLU A 78 25.08 15.66 6.24
C GLU A 78 25.95 14.40 6.23
N SER A 79 25.55 13.43 5.41
CA SER A 79 26.38 12.29 5.01
C SER A 79 26.69 12.39 3.53
N SER A 80 27.97 12.53 3.18
CA SER A 80 28.42 12.66 1.78
C SER A 80 27.77 13.83 1.00
N GLY A 81 27.50 14.95 1.68
CA GLY A 81 26.95 16.17 1.09
C GLY A 81 25.41 16.19 0.96
N ILE A 82 24.72 15.30 1.68
CA ILE A 82 23.27 15.12 1.64
C ILE A 82 22.74 15.07 3.07
N SER A 83 21.62 15.74 3.34
CA SER A 83 20.93 15.62 4.63
C SER A 83 20.54 14.16 4.91
N THR A 84 20.62 13.73 6.16
CA THR A 84 20.08 12.42 6.58
C THR A 84 18.70 12.54 7.21
N ALA A 85 18.11 13.73 7.20
CA ALA A 85 16.80 13.97 7.75
C ALA A 85 15.74 13.24 6.91
N TYR A 86 14.81 12.57 7.59
CA TYR A 86 13.64 11.97 6.98
C TYR A 86 12.39 12.58 7.60
N PHE A 87 11.37 12.79 6.77
CA PHE A 87 10.10 13.30 7.24
C PHE A 87 9.42 12.28 8.15
N SER A 88 8.83 12.79 9.24
CA SER A 88 8.02 11.99 10.15
C SER A 88 6.87 12.84 10.67
N ILE A 89 5.69 12.25 10.69
CA ILE A 89 4.46 12.88 11.16
C ILE A 89 4.43 12.75 12.68
N LYS A 90 4.28 13.89 13.34
CA LYS A 90 4.16 13.95 14.79
C LYS A 90 2.89 13.23 15.25
N GLY A 91 3.03 12.30 16.20
CA GLY A 91 1.92 11.49 16.69
C GLY A 91 1.69 10.19 15.93
N GLY A 92 2.44 9.95 14.83
CA GLY A 92 2.55 8.63 14.22
C GLY A 92 3.62 7.77 14.88
N ASP A 93 3.64 6.49 14.51
CA ASP A 93 4.70 5.55 14.89
C ASP A 93 6.04 5.84 14.17
N ALA A 94 7.06 5.00 14.35
CA ALA A 94 8.31 5.18 13.62
C ALA A 94 8.10 4.91 12.12
N PRO A 95 8.51 5.83 11.21
CA PRO A 95 8.29 5.64 9.78
C PRO A 95 9.05 4.42 9.26
N LYS A 96 8.34 3.58 8.49
CA LYS A 96 8.89 2.42 7.80
C LYS A 96 9.35 2.83 6.40
N VAL A 97 10.65 2.87 6.18
CA VAL A 97 11.24 3.18 4.87
C VAL A 97 11.01 2.01 3.92
N LEU A 98 10.37 2.29 2.78
CA LEU A 98 10.10 1.33 1.70
C LEU A 98 11.15 1.44 0.58
N ALA A 99 11.59 2.67 0.29
CA ALA A 99 12.55 2.94 -0.75
C ALA A 99 13.45 4.11 -0.33
N ASN A 100 14.74 4.03 -0.68
CA ASN A 100 15.75 4.99 -0.27
C ASN A 100 16.83 5.08 -1.34
N TYR A 101 16.89 6.22 -2.03
CA TYR A 101 17.78 6.42 -3.17
C TYR A 101 18.51 7.74 -3.07
N VAL A 102 19.78 7.72 -3.43
CA VAL A 102 20.59 8.91 -3.67
C VAL A 102 20.97 8.95 -5.14
N TYR A 103 20.73 10.08 -5.79
CA TYR A 103 21.10 10.27 -7.20
C TYR A 103 21.50 11.71 -7.49
N GLU A 104 22.26 11.89 -8.57
CA GLU A 104 22.76 13.18 -9.03
C GLU A 104 21.79 13.81 -10.03
N ASN A 105 21.75 15.14 -10.10
CA ASN A 105 21.06 15.84 -11.19
C ASN A 105 21.77 15.56 -12.54
N SER A 106 21.24 16.07 -13.65
CA SER A 106 21.82 15.87 -14.99
C SER A 106 23.24 16.43 -15.18
N GLY A 107 23.80 17.10 -14.17
CA GLY A 107 25.11 17.75 -14.22
C GLY A 107 25.11 19.12 -14.89
N MET A 108 23.95 19.66 -15.30
CA MET A 108 23.83 21.04 -15.80
C MET A 108 24.22 22.08 -14.73
N TYR A 109 24.02 21.77 -13.46
CA TYR A 109 24.50 22.57 -12.34
C TYR A 109 25.30 21.72 -11.36
N LYS A 110 26.46 22.25 -10.96
CA LYS A 110 27.41 21.63 -10.03
C LYS A 110 27.59 22.56 -8.85
N ASP A 111 27.78 21.97 -7.68
CA ASP A 111 28.15 22.72 -6.49
C ASP A 111 29.43 23.54 -6.80
N PRO A 112 29.40 24.88 -6.63
CA PRO A 112 30.48 25.75 -7.08
C PRO A 112 31.78 25.59 -6.28
N HIS A 113 31.73 24.92 -5.12
CA HIS A 113 32.88 24.69 -4.24
C HIS A 113 33.53 23.33 -4.49
N THR A 114 32.72 22.31 -4.78
CA THR A 114 33.20 20.93 -5.00
C THR A 114 33.32 20.57 -6.48
N ASN A 115 32.68 21.33 -7.37
CA ASN A 115 32.54 21.06 -8.80
C ASN A 115 31.96 19.65 -9.09
N MET A 116 31.12 19.16 -8.17
CA MET A 116 30.39 17.90 -8.29
C MET A 116 28.91 18.17 -8.60
N PRO A 117 28.21 17.27 -9.30
CA PRO A 117 26.76 17.35 -9.47
C PRO A 117 26.07 17.40 -8.10
N ASN A 118 24.99 18.18 -8.01
CA ASN A 118 24.18 18.18 -6.79
C ASN A 118 23.44 16.85 -6.68
N LYS A 119 23.29 16.39 -5.44
CA LYS A 119 22.63 15.13 -5.12
C LYS A 119 21.28 15.40 -4.49
N ALA A 120 20.32 14.55 -4.82
CA ALA A 120 19.05 14.44 -4.13
C ALA A 120 18.97 13.11 -3.39
N HIS A 121 18.28 13.14 -2.25
CA HIS A 121 17.83 11.96 -1.52
C HIS A 121 16.34 11.84 -1.70
N LEU A 122 15.90 10.71 -2.25
CA LEU A 122 14.51 10.35 -2.42
C LEU A 122 14.18 9.20 -1.47
N VAL A 123 13.19 9.41 -0.61
CA VAL A 123 12.72 8.45 0.38
C VAL A 123 11.24 8.23 0.19
N ILE A 124 10.85 6.96 0.08
CA ILE A 124 9.45 6.52 0.16
C ILE A 124 9.29 5.80 1.49
N SER A 125 8.32 6.21 2.29
CA SER A 125 8.05 5.61 3.60
C SER A 125 6.56 5.52 3.88
N THR A 126 6.21 4.69 4.86
CA THR A 126 4.86 4.62 5.42
C THR A 126 4.89 4.88 6.91
N GLN A 127 3.82 5.45 7.45
CA GLN A 127 3.69 5.71 8.88
C GLN A 127 2.24 5.53 9.30
N ASN A 128 2.03 4.84 10.43
CA ASN A 128 0.70 4.70 11.02
C ASN A 128 0.41 5.90 11.91
N VAL A 129 -0.76 6.50 11.75
CA VAL A 129 -1.25 7.59 12.59
C VAL A 129 -2.55 7.15 13.24
N GLU A 130 -2.58 7.15 14.56
CA GLU A 130 -3.82 6.85 15.29
C GLU A 130 -4.79 8.03 15.16
N THR A 131 -5.96 7.77 14.61
CA THR A 131 -7.09 8.69 14.63
C THR A 131 -8.11 8.21 15.68
N PRO A 132 -9.05 9.07 16.14
CA PRO A 132 -10.06 8.66 17.11
C PRO A 132 -10.94 7.48 16.66
N THR A 133 -11.03 7.23 15.37
CA THR A 133 -11.92 6.23 14.77
C THR A 133 -11.17 4.98 14.27
N GLU A 134 -9.95 5.14 13.75
CA GLU A 134 -9.15 4.05 13.17
C GLU A 134 -7.65 4.40 13.04
N THR A 135 -6.82 3.42 12.76
CA THR A 135 -5.41 3.66 12.40
C THR A 135 -5.31 3.99 10.92
N LEU A 136 -4.93 5.23 10.60
CA LEU A 136 -4.70 5.66 9.23
C LEU A 136 -3.25 5.36 8.82
N VAL A 137 -3.06 4.62 7.73
CA VAL A 137 -1.73 4.37 7.16
C VAL A 137 -1.42 5.43 6.10
N LEU A 138 -0.45 6.28 6.38
CA LEU A 138 0.01 7.32 5.48
C LEU A 138 1.23 6.85 4.70
N MET A 139 1.27 7.18 3.42
CA MET A 139 2.41 6.99 2.54
C MET A 139 3.02 8.36 2.22
N ILE A 140 4.34 8.42 2.29
CA ILE A 140 5.13 9.64 2.22
C ILE A 140 6.18 9.46 1.14
N ALA A 141 6.21 10.35 0.15
CA ALA A 141 7.31 10.50 -0.79
C ALA A 141 8.02 11.82 -0.52
N GLN A 142 9.28 11.76 -0.12
CA GLN A 142 10.09 12.92 0.17
C GLN A 142 11.28 12.95 -0.76
N ILE A 143 11.48 14.07 -1.45
CA ILE A 143 12.75 14.41 -2.06
C ILE A 143 13.36 15.59 -1.31
N HIS A 144 14.65 15.51 -1.01
CA HIS A 144 15.39 16.65 -0.50
C HIS A 144 16.75 16.77 -1.16
N PHE A 145 17.21 18.00 -1.30
CA PHE A 145 18.46 18.34 -1.95
C PHE A 145 18.93 19.70 -1.42
N SER A 146 20.23 19.96 -1.54
CA SER A 146 20.83 21.21 -1.07
C SER A 146 21.48 21.96 -2.22
N ASN A 147 21.46 23.29 -2.14
CA ASN A 147 22.39 24.14 -2.88
C ASN A 147 23.56 24.52 -1.93
N PHE A 148 24.18 25.68 -2.13
CA PHE A 148 25.32 26.10 -1.31
C PHE A 148 24.97 26.34 0.17
N ASP A 149 23.86 27.01 0.45
CA ASP A 149 23.52 27.52 1.78
C ASP A 149 22.13 27.11 2.27
N THR A 150 21.35 26.45 1.42
CA THR A 150 19.95 26.11 1.65
C THR A 150 19.69 24.65 1.31
N THR A 151 18.96 23.97 2.19
CA THR A 151 18.40 22.64 1.96
C THR A 151 16.92 22.80 1.66
N TYR A 152 16.46 22.18 0.58
CA TYR A 152 15.07 22.15 0.17
C TYR A 152 14.50 20.75 0.38
N SER A 153 13.24 20.67 0.77
CA SER A 153 12.50 19.41 0.79
C SER A 153 11.12 19.58 0.18
N ILE A 154 10.72 18.61 -0.62
CA ILE A 154 9.39 18.49 -1.22
C ILE A 154 8.85 17.14 -0.77
N THR A 155 7.76 17.17 -0.02
CA THR A 155 7.19 15.98 0.64
C THR A 155 5.73 15.82 0.25
N HIS A 156 5.40 14.76 -0.47
CA HIS A 156 4.02 14.36 -0.70
C HIS A 156 3.55 13.38 0.37
N ILE A 157 2.37 13.62 0.91
CA ILE A 157 1.73 12.82 1.95
C ILE A 157 0.31 12.51 1.49
N ASN A 158 -0.08 11.24 1.55
CA ASN A 158 -1.45 10.81 1.32
C ASN A 158 -1.76 9.51 2.07
N ALA A 159 -3.04 9.17 2.20
CA ALA A 159 -3.45 7.83 2.61
C ALA A 159 -2.88 6.78 1.64
N LYS A 160 -2.29 5.69 2.17
CA LYS A 160 -1.57 4.66 1.40
C LYS A 160 -2.37 4.18 0.19
N ASP A 161 -3.64 3.82 0.38
CA ASP A 161 -4.48 3.23 -0.66
C ASP A 161 -4.88 4.21 -1.76
N TYR A 162 -4.71 5.52 -1.50
CA TYR A 162 -5.07 6.60 -2.41
C TYR A 162 -3.86 7.37 -2.96
N PHE A 163 -2.65 7.05 -2.51
CA PHE A 163 -1.40 7.72 -2.88
C PHE A 163 -1.23 7.87 -4.40
N ARG A 164 -1.52 6.79 -5.15
CA ARG A 164 -1.38 6.72 -6.61
C ARG A 164 -2.20 7.76 -7.39
N TYR A 165 -3.31 8.23 -6.83
CA TYR A 165 -4.22 9.13 -7.56
C TYR A 165 -3.68 10.56 -7.61
N GLU A 166 -2.94 10.97 -6.58
CA GLU A 166 -2.47 12.35 -6.40
C GLU A 166 -0.96 12.51 -6.57
N VAL A 167 -0.21 11.41 -6.75
CA VAL A 167 1.25 11.45 -6.97
C VAL A 167 1.66 12.28 -8.21
N ASN A 168 0.75 12.51 -9.15
CA ASN A 168 1.00 13.37 -10.31
C ASN A 168 1.19 14.85 -9.93
N ALA A 169 0.53 15.32 -8.87
CA ALA A 169 0.74 16.68 -8.36
C ALA A 169 2.17 16.82 -7.82
N PHE A 170 2.67 15.80 -7.12
CA PHE A 170 4.06 15.75 -6.64
C PHE A 170 5.07 15.69 -7.79
N ASP A 171 4.87 14.80 -8.77
CA ASP A 171 5.70 14.73 -9.99
C ASP A 171 5.79 16.09 -10.69
N PHE A 172 4.65 16.79 -10.80
CA PHE A 172 4.58 18.11 -11.42
C PHE A 172 5.39 19.16 -10.64
N VAL A 173 5.24 19.24 -9.31
CA VAL A 173 5.99 20.19 -8.48
C VAL A 173 7.49 19.93 -8.60
N VAL A 174 7.94 18.68 -8.46
CA VAL A 174 9.37 18.33 -8.49
C VAL A 174 10.00 18.62 -9.86
N LYS A 175 9.29 18.35 -10.97
CA LYS A 175 9.78 18.62 -12.33
C LYS A 175 9.88 20.10 -12.68
N ASN A 176 8.99 20.91 -12.13
CA ASN A 176 8.94 22.35 -12.38
C ASN A 176 9.60 23.15 -11.25
N PHE A 177 10.32 22.50 -10.33
CA PHE A 177 10.96 23.18 -9.22
C PHE A 177 12.23 23.88 -9.68
N GLU A 178 12.28 25.18 -9.42
CA GLU A 178 13.40 26.06 -9.73
C GLU A 178 13.94 26.66 -8.45
N ILE A 179 15.26 26.79 -8.39
CA ILE A 179 15.99 27.43 -7.30
C ILE A 179 16.87 28.54 -7.87
N MET A 180 17.25 29.50 -7.03
CA MET A 180 18.21 30.50 -7.45
C MET A 180 19.62 29.91 -7.49
N ILE A 181 20.24 30.03 -8.66
CA ILE A 181 21.59 29.60 -8.97
C ILE A 181 22.30 30.78 -9.63
N ASP A 182 23.39 31.25 -9.02
CA ASP A 182 24.21 32.37 -9.53
C ASP A 182 23.37 33.60 -9.93
N GLY A 183 22.34 33.91 -9.14
CA GLY A 183 21.44 35.06 -9.34
C GLY A 183 20.38 34.87 -10.43
N LYS A 184 20.20 33.65 -10.94
CA LYS A 184 19.15 33.31 -11.91
C LYS A 184 18.32 32.12 -11.42
N MET A 185 17.01 32.16 -11.64
CA MET A 185 16.16 31.00 -11.41
C MET A 185 16.45 29.94 -12.46
N GLU A 186 16.84 28.76 -11.99
CA GLU A 186 17.18 27.62 -12.83
C GLU A 186 16.51 26.35 -12.29
N PRO A 187 16.16 25.38 -13.15
CA PRO A 187 15.58 24.12 -12.71
C PRO A 187 16.51 23.36 -11.77
N ALA A 188 15.96 22.79 -10.69
CA ALA A 188 16.70 21.89 -9.81
C ALA A 188 17.06 20.56 -10.53
N ASP A 189 16.24 20.18 -11.52
CA ASP A 189 16.46 19.07 -12.46
C ASP A 189 16.69 17.68 -11.82
N PHE A 190 15.92 17.39 -10.77
CA PHE A 190 15.86 16.05 -10.18
C PHE A 190 14.65 15.23 -10.67
N GLY A 191 13.58 15.89 -11.11
CA GLY A 191 12.33 15.23 -11.54
C GLY A 191 12.41 14.51 -12.89
N ASN A 192 13.44 14.80 -13.71
CA ASN A 192 13.65 14.15 -15.00
C ASN A 192 14.62 12.96 -14.91
N HIS A 193 15.22 12.72 -13.75
CA HIS A 193 16.17 11.62 -13.56
C HIS A 193 15.44 10.27 -13.60
N THR A 194 16.11 9.23 -14.13
CA THR A 194 15.52 7.89 -14.31
C THR A 194 15.07 7.25 -13.00
N VAL A 195 15.83 7.44 -11.92
CA VAL A 195 15.46 6.98 -10.56
C VAL A 195 14.12 7.59 -10.14
N PHE A 196 13.96 8.90 -10.27
CA PHE A 196 12.71 9.56 -9.93
C PHE A 196 11.57 9.09 -10.83
N ALA A 197 11.80 9.06 -12.14
CA ALA A 197 10.80 8.63 -13.12
C ALA A 197 10.28 7.20 -12.86
N ASN A 198 11.17 6.27 -12.49
CA ASN A 198 10.79 4.90 -12.14
C ASN A 198 9.96 4.87 -10.86
N ILE A 199 10.34 5.60 -9.82
CA ILE A 199 9.58 5.64 -8.57
C ILE A 199 8.18 6.24 -8.76
N ILE A 200 8.07 7.31 -9.55
CA ILE A 200 6.77 7.88 -9.91
C ILE A 200 5.97 6.92 -10.77
N HIS A 201 6.61 6.19 -11.69
CA HIS A 201 5.95 5.15 -12.49
C HIS A 201 5.36 4.06 -11.57
N ASP A 202 6.17 3.48 -10.69
CA ASP A 202 5.76 2.46 -9.74
C ASP A 202 4.64 2.96 -8.81
N ALA A 203 4.72 4.22 -8.37
CA ALA A 203 3.69 4.83 -7.53
C ALA A 203 2.36 5.10 -8.25
N ARG A 204 2.37 5.24 -9.59
CA ARG A 204 1.17 5.38 -10.42
C ARG A 204 0.51 4.05 -10.70
N GLU A 205 1.29 2.99 -10.73
CA GLU A 205 0.73 1.66 -10.91
C GLU A 205 -0.32 1.46 -9.83
N LYS A 206 -1.47 0.91 -10.23
CA LYS A 206 -2.35 0.35 -9.23
C LYS A 206 -1.44 -0.63 -8.49
N PRO A 207 -1.27 -0.51 -7.15
CA PRO A 207 -0.57 -1.56 -6.44
C PRO A 207 -1.21 -2.84 -6.95
N PRO A 208 -0.41 -3.84 -7.41
CA PRO A 208 -1.00 -5.14 -7.73
C PRO A 208 -1.96 -5.39 -6.59
N VAL A 209 -3.24 -5.69 -6.91
CA VAL A 209 -4.29 -5.92 -5.91
C VAL A 209 -3.54 -6.55 -4.78
N GLU A 210 -3.49 -5.87 -3.62
CA GLU A 210 -2.96 -6.52 -2.45
C GLU A 210 -3.86 -7.79 -2.41
N GLU A 211 -3.37 -8.90 -2.96
CA GLU A 211 -3.04 -10.06 -2.18
C GLU A 211 -2.48 -9.43 -0.94
N THR A 212 -3.43 -9.05 -0.06
CA THR A 212 -3.19 -8.65 1.32
C THR A 212 -1.97 -9.44 1.66
N GLU A 213 -0.84 -8.78 1.93
CA GLU A 213 0.40 -9.47 2.33
C GLU A 213 -0.10 -10.70 3.05
N PRO A 214 0.09 -11.93 2.53
CA PRO A 214 -0.45 -13.03 3.26
C PRO A 214 0.32 -12.87 4.56
N ALA A 215 -0.40 -12.43 5.61
CA ALA A 215 -0.40 -13.10 6.88
C ALA A 215 0.01 -14.50 6.47
N ARG A 216 1.20 -14.94 6.89
CA ARG A 216 1.73 -16.28 6.55
C ARG A 216 0.84 -17.37 7.20
N ILE A 217 -0.47 -17.17 7.02
CA ILE A 217 -1.73 -17.37 7.74
C ILE A 217 -2.88 -16.91 6.79
N GLY A 218 -2.71 -16.99 5.46
CA GLY A 218 -3.74 -16.68 4.44
C GLY A 218 -3.98 -17.84 3.47
N GLY A 219 -3.22 -18.92 3.64
CA GLY A 219 -3.43 -20.20 2.96
C GLY A 219 -4.30 -21.11 3.80
N CYS A 220 -4.71 -22.25 3.23
CA CYS A 220 -5.30 -23.36 3.96
C CYS A 220 -4.26 -23.99 4.92
N LEU A 221 -3.83 -23.29 5.96
CA LEU A 221 -2.73 -23.65 6.87
C LEU A 221 -2.78 -25.10 7.36
N ILE A 222 -3.96 -25.55 7.80
CA ILE A 222 -4.19 -26.92 8.27
C ILE A 222 -4.01 -27.91 7.11
N ALA A 223 -4.58 -27.63 5.94
CA ALA A 223 -4.41 -28.50 4.78
C ALA A 223 -2.96 -28.51 4.26
N THR A 224 -2.28 -27.36 4.29
CA THR A 224 -0.85 -27.24 3.93
C THR A 224 0.02 -28.04 4.89
N ALA A 225 -0.24 -27.99 6.19
CA ALA A 225 0.49 -28.78 7.19
C ALA A 225 0.21 -30.29 7.03
N ALA A 226 -1.06 -30.66 6.81
CA ALA A 226 -1.50 -32.02 6.55
C ALA A 226 -0.88 -32.61 5.28
N PHE A 227 -0.98 -31.94 4.14
CA PHE A 227 -0.54 -32.44 2.83
C PHE A 227 0.91 -32.08 2.49
N GLY A 228 1.56 -31.26 3.32
CA GLY A 228 3.00 -31.00 3.28
C GLY A 228 3.46 -29.95 2.27
N SER A 229 2.57 -29.40 1.45
CA SER A 229 2.89 -28.35 0.50
C SER A 229 1.66 -27.52 0.15
N GLU A 230 1.86 -26.22 -0.04
CA GLU A 230 0.82 -25.35 -0.61
C GLU A 230 0.52 -25.70 -2.08
N LEU A 231 1.44 -26.39 -2.75
CA LEU A 231 1.29 -26.90 -4.12
C LEU A 231 0.74 -28.33 -4.15
N ALA A 232 0.37 -28.91 -2.99
CA ALA A 232 -0.24 -30.23 -2.97
C ALA A 232 -1.58 -30.19 -3.73
N PRO A 233 -1.91 -31.22 -4.54
CA PRO A 233 -3.15 -31.25 -5.33
C PRO A 233 -4.41 -31.00 -4.50
N GLN A 234 -4.46 -31.49 -3.26
CA GLN A 234 -5.59 -31.30 -2.36
C GLN A 234 -5.74 -29.84 -1.89
N VAL A 235 -4.63 -29.13 -1.71
CA VAL A 235 -4.63 -27.72 -1.28
C VAL A 235 -4.97 -26.82 -2.45
N GLN A 236 -4.44 -27.13 -3.64
CA GLN A 236 -4.79 -26.42 -4.88
C GLN A 236 -6.27 -26.61 -5.23
N PHE A 237 -6.80 -27.82 -5.08
CA PHE A 237 -8.23 -28.09 -5.24
C PHE A 237 -9.11 -27.19 -4.35
N LEU A 238 -8.77 -27.03 -3.07
CA LEU A 238 -9.49 -26.13 -2.17
C LEU A 238 -9.41 -24.66 -2.62
N ARG A 239 -8.25 -24.23 -3.12
CA ARG A 239 -8.04 -22.87 -3.66
C ARG A 239 -8.89 -22.64 -4.91
N GLU A 240 -8.89 -23.58 -5.85
CA GLU A 240 -9.68 -23.51 -7.07
C GLU A 240 -11.19 -23.44 -6.79
N ILE A 241 -11.71 -24.26 -5.86
CA ILE A 241 -13.12 -24.18 -5.44
C ILE A 241 -13.42 -22.81 -4.83
N ARG A 242 -12.56 -22.32 -3.94
CA ARG A 242 -12.73 -21.01 -3.30
C ARG A 242 -12.77 -19.90 -4.36
N ASP A 243 -11.78 -19.86 -5.23
CA ASP A 243 -11.54 -18.73 -6.13
C ASP A 243 -12.50 -18.74 -7.32
N ASN A 244 -12.76 -19.92 -7.90
CA ASN A 244 -13.54 -20.05 -9.14
C ASN A 244 -15.02 -20.37 -8.89
N THR A 245 -15.43 -20.78 -7.69
CA THR A 245 -16.82 -21.12 -7.38
C THR A 245 -17.38 -20.25 -6.27
N VAL A 246 -16.74 -20.24 -5.10
CA VAL A 246 -17.30 -19.58 -3.91
C VAL A 246 -17.23 -18.06 -4.02
N LEU A 247 -16.06 -17.50 -4.34
CA LEU A 247 -15.83 -16.05 -4.42
C LEU A 247 -16.45 -15.39 -5.65
N GLN A 248 -16.99 -16.18 -6.59
CA GLN A 248 -17.72 -15.65 -7.75
C GLN A 248 -19.16 -15.20 -7.40
N THR A 249 -19.59 -15.40 -6.15
CA THR A 249 -20.95 -15.04 -5.67
C THR A 249 -20.88 -14.14 -4.44
N GLU A 250 -21.87 -13.26 -4.27
CA GLU A 250 -21.95 -12.40 -3.08
C GLU A 250 -22.14 -13.22 -1.79
N SER A 251 -22.99 -14.24 -1.86
CA SER A 251 -23.26 -15.15 -0.73
C SER A 251 -22.02 -15.94 -0.32
N GLY A 252 -21.25 -16.45 -1.28
CA GLY A 252 -19.99 -17.14 -1.02
C GLY A 252 -18.90 -16.21 -0.49
N THR A 253 -18.83 -14.97 -0.97
CA THR A 253 -17.90 -13.94 -0.46
C THR A 253 -18.19 -13.58 1.01
N SER A 254 -19.47 -13.41 1.35
CA SER A 254 -19.90 -13.16 2.74
C SER A 254 -19.59 -14.35 3.65
N PHE A 255 -19.88 -15.58 3.19
CA PHE A 255 -19.50 -16.80 3.91
C PHE A 255 -17.99 -16.90 4.14
N MET A 256 -17.18 -16.68 3.10
CA MET A 256 -15.72 -16.74 3.20
C MET A 256 -15.14 -15.69 4.13
N THR A 257 -15.75 -14.50 4.20
CA THR A 257 -15.35 -13.46 5.15
C THR A 257 -15.51 -13.94 6.60
N GLY A 258 -16.68 -14.48 6.96
CA GLY A 258 -16.92 -15.02 8.30
C GLY A 258 -16.11 -16.28 8.58
N PHE A 259 -16.01 -17.19 7.61
CA PHE A 259 -15.20 -18.41 7.70
C PHE A 259 -13.73 -18.08 7.95
N ASN A 260 -13.15 -17.14 7.21
CA ASN A 260 -11.75 -16.74 7.36
C ASN A 260 -11.47 -16.20 8.77
N GLN A 261 -12.34 -15.32 9.29
CA GLN A 261 -12.21 -14.78 10.63
C GLN A 261 -12.18 -15.90 11.69
N PHE A 262 -13.06 -16.88 11.58
CA PHE A 262 -13.08 -18.03 12.47
C PHE A 262 -11.87 -18.96 12.25
N TYR A 263 -11.59 -19.33 11.01
CA TYR A 263 -10.53 -20.26 10.62
C TYR A 263 -9.14 -19.78 11.05
N TYR A 264 -8.82 -18.52 10.82
CA TYR A 264 -7.51 -17.96 11.18
C TYR A 264 -7.35 -17.70 12.69
N SER A 265 -8.44 -17.72 13.47
CA SER A 265 -8.34 -17.63 14.93
C SER A 265 -7.68 -18.85 15.60
N PHE A 266 -7.69 -20.02 14.95
CA PHE A 266 -7.14 -21.26 15.52
C PHE A 266 -6.20 -22.04 14.58
N SER A 267 -6.28 -21.84 13.26
CA SER A 267 -5.51 -22.64 12.29
C SER A 267 -3.98 -22.56 12.43
N PRO A 268 -3.34 -21.45 12.88
CA PRO A 268 -1.90 -21.44 13.12
C PRO A 268 -1.48 -22.46 14.18
N ALA A 269 -2.16 -22.48 15.32
CA ALA A 269 -1.85 -23.37 16.42
C ALA A 269 -2.01 -24.86 16.03
N ILE A 270 -3.04 -25.18 15.24
CA ILE A 270 -3.26 -26.53 14.73
C ILE A 270 -2.15 -26.92 13.73
N ALA A 271 -1.81 -26.03 12.80
CA ALA A 271 -0.77 -26.29 11.79
C ALA A 271 0.62 -26.47 12.44
N ASP A 272 0.94 -25.71 13.49
CA ASP A 272 2.17 -25.88 14.27
C ASP A 272 2.19 -27.26 14.94
N TYR A 273 1.08 -27.66 15.56
CA TYR A 273 0.95 -28.97 16.22
C TYR A 273 1.05 -30.16 15.24
N GLU A 274 0.56 -30.02 14.00
CA GLU A 274 0.74 -31.00 12.93
C GLU A 274 2.21 -31.18 12.52
N ARG A 275 3.01 -30.11 12.54
CA ARG A 275 4.46 -30.19 12.21
C ARG A 275 5.23 -30.94 13.28
N GLU A 276 4.81 -30.82 14.54
CA GLU A 276 5.44 -31.48 15.68
C GLU A 276 5.00 -32.94 15.85
N ASN A 277 3.78 -33.30 15.43
CA ASN A 277 3.18 -34.61 15.68
C ASN A 277 2.72 -35.34 14.40
N PRO A 278 3.54 -36.25 13.83
CA PRO A 278 3.19 -37.00 12.62
C PRO A 278 1.89 -37.82 12.73
N ALA A 279 1.58 -38.38 13.91
CA ALA A 279 0.33 -39.12 14.12
C ALA A 279 -0.90 -38.19 14.09
N PHE A 280 -0.78 -36.98 14.63
CA PHE A 280 -1.84 -35.98 14.58
C PHE A 280 -2.06 -35.49 13.14
N LYS A 281 -0.98 -35.24 12.40
CA LYS A 281 -1.03 -34.92 10.96
C LYS A 281 -1.83 -35.96 10.15
N GLU A 282 -1.58 -37.26 10.37
CA GLU A 282 -2.34 -38.32 9.69
C GLU A 282 -3.81 -38.35 10.11
N ALA A 283 -4.12 -38.09 11.39
CA ALA A 283 -5.50 -37.95 11.83
C ALA A 283 -6.20 -36.77 11.13
N VAL A 284 -5.54 -35.61 11.02
CA VAL A 284 -6.06 -34.44 10.30
C VAL A 284 -6.31 -34.77 8.82
N LYS A 285 -5.42 -35.48 8.14
CA LYS A 285 -5.66 -35.94 6.75
C LYS A 285 -6.91 -36.80 6.62
N ILE A 286 -7.10 -37.78 7.50
CA ILE A 286 -8.28 -38.65 7.51
C ILE A 286 -9.53 -37.80 7.73
N THR A 287 -9.47 -36.86 8.68
CA THR A 287 -10.58 -35.94 8.95
C THR A 287 -10.88 -35.02 7.76
N LEU A 288 -9.89 -34.55 7.01
CA LEU A 288 -10.11 -33.68 5.84
C LEU A 288 -10.65 -34.42 4.60
N THR A 289 -10.47 -35.74 4.52
CA THR A 289 -10.81 -36.51 3.31
C THR A 289 -12.30 -36.49 2.95
N PRO A 290 -13.25 -36.70 3.90
CA PRO A 290 -14.69 -36.57 3.62
C PRO A 290 -15.08 -35.17 3.12
N LEU A 291 -14.50 -34.12 3.69
CA LEU A 291 -14.73 -32.74 3.27
C LEU A 291 -14.27 -32.51 1.83
N LEU A 292 -13.03 -32.88 1.50
CA LEU A 292 -12.50 -32.79 0.14
C LEU A 292 -13.40 -33.53 -0.86
N THR A 293 -13.85 -34.74 -0.49
CA THR A 293 -14.73 -35.55 -1.33
C THR A 293 -16.12 -34.91 -1.52
N SER A 294 -16.66 -34.25 -0.50
CA SER A 294 -17.94 -33.56 -0.64
C SER A 294 -17.85 -32.29 -1.50
N LEU A 295 -16.71 -31.60 -1.45
CA LEU A 295 -16.49 -30.37 -2.21
C LEU A 295 -16.29 -30.62 -3.71
N THR A 296 -15.87 -31.83 -4.12
CA THR A 296 -15.81 -32.16 -5.57
C THR A 296 -17.20 -32.15 -6.20
N LEU A 297 -18.26 -32.33 -5.43
CA LEU A 297 -19.64 -32.21 -5.92
C LEU A 297 -19.96 -30.79 -6.41
N LEU A 298 -19.29 -29.74 -5.88
CA LEU A 298 -19.45 -28.37 -6.38
C LEU A 298 -18.83 -28.18 -7.77
N GLN A 299 -17.80 -28.94 -8.15
CA GLN A 299 -17.22 -28.83 -9.50
C GLN A 299 -18.15 -29.37 -10.57
N TYR A 300 -19.05 -30.29 -10.20
CA TYR A 300 -20.01 -30.90 -11.13
C TYR A 300 -21.39 -30.23 -11.08
N ALA A 301 -21.61 -29.32 -10.12
CA ALA A 301 -22.80 -28.49 -10.07
C ALA A 301 -22.58 -27.28 -10.98
N ASP A 302 -23.43 -27.09 -11.98
CA ASP A 302 -23.45 -25.88 -12.79
C ASP A 302 -24.11 -24.78 -11.94
N ILE A 303 -23.30 -23.91 -11.34
CA ILE A 303 -23.77 -22.86 -10.42
C ILE A 303 -23.80 -21.55 -11.20
N ASP A 304 -24.98 -21.23 -11.75
CA ASP A 304 -25.20 -20.02 -12.55
C ASP A 304 -25.89 -18.90 -11.75
N SER A 305 -26.27 -19.17 -10.49
CA SER A 305 -27.02 -18.22 -9.67
C SER A 305 -26.65 -18.24 -8.18
N GLU A 306 -26.91 -17.12 -7.49
CA GLU A 306 -26.68 -16.99 -6.04
C GLU A 306 -27.50 -17.96 -5.20
N SER A 307 -28.74 -18.24 -5.62
CA SER A 307 -29.64 -19.18 -4.94
C SER A 307 -29.12 -20.62 -5.00
N GLU A 308 -28.52 -21.00 -6.13
CA GLU A 308 -27.92 -22.33 -6.29
C GLU A 308 -26.67 -22.46 -5.43
N MET A 309 -25.80 -21.45 -5.40
CA MET A 309 -24.62 -21.45 -4.53
C MET A 309 -24.99 -21.60 -3.05
N LEU A 310 -26.01 -20.87 -2.59
CA LEU A 310 -26.54 -21.01 -1.23
C LEU A 310 -27.09 -22.42 -0.99
N GLY A 311 -27.90 -22.95 -1.91
CA GLY A 311 -28.50 -24.28 -1.80
C GLY A 311 -27.47 -25.39 -1.72
N TYR A 312 -26.52 -25.43 -2.67
CA TYR A 312 -25.44 -26.42 -2.70
C TYR A 312 -24.49 -26.25 -1.51
N GLY A 313 -24.15 -25.01 -1.14
CA GLY A 313 -23.31 -24.72 0.02
C GLY A 313 -23.92 -25.25 1.32
N ILE A 314 -25.21 -24.98 1.57
CA ILE A 314 -25.94 -25.52 2.73
C ILE A 314 -25.99 -27.05 2.67
N GLY A 315 -26.27 -27.63 1.49
CA GLY A 315 -26.32 -29.07 1.29
C GLY A 315 -25.01 -29.76 1.66
N ILE A 316 -23.86 -29.18 1.29
CA ILE A 316 -22.54 -29.72 1.61
C ILE A 316 -22.21 -29.58 3.08
N ILE A 317 -22.56 -28.46 3.71
CA ILE A 317 -22.38 -28.28 5.16
C ILE A 317 -23.16 -29.37 5.91
N LEU A 318 -24.43 -29.60 5.54
CA LEU A 318 -25.27 -30.64 6.14
C LEU A 318 -24.72 -32.05 5.87
N LEU A 319 -24.23 -32.31 4.66
CA LEU A 319 -23.61 -33.58 4.30
C LEU A 319 -22.37 -33.85 5.15
N ASN A 320 -21.50 -32.86 5.34
CA ASN A 320 -20.32 -32.96 6.20
C ASN A 320 -20.71 -33.20 7.67
N ILE A 321 -21.67 -32.46 8.20
CA ILE A 321 -22.19 -32.70 9.57
C ILE A 321 -22.68 -34.15 9.70
N GLY A 322 -23.42 -34.65 8.71
CA GLY A 322 -23.87 -36.04 8.68
C GLY A 322 -22.72 -37.04 8.70
N MET A 323 -21.68 -36.82 7.89
CA MET A 323 -20.51 -37.69 7.83
C MET A 323 -19.67 -37.66 9.11
N TYR A 324 -19.47 -36.49 9.73
CA TYR A 324 -18.62 -36.35 10.91
C TYR A 324 -19.29 -36.76 12.22
N PHE A 325 -20.62 -36.63 12.34
CA PHE A 325 -21.32 -36.87 13.60
C PHE A 325 -22.28 -38.07 13.52
N ILE A 326 -23.07 -38.19 12.46
CA ILE A 326 -24.13 -39.21 12.39
C ILE A 326 -23.55 -40.59 12.07
N ALA A 327 -22.67 -40.69 11.05
CA ALA A 327 -22.09 -41.97 10.66
C ALA A 327 -21.27 -42.64 11.79
N PRO A 328 -20.39 -41.93 12.52
CA PRO A 328 -19.71 -42.49 13.69
C PRO A 328 -20.68 -42.88 14.81
N ALA A 329 -21.71 -42.07 15.10
CA ALA A 329 -22.69 -42.38 16.15
C ALA A 329 -23.51 -43.66 15.85
N VAL A 330 -23.92 -43.86 14.60
CA VAL A 330 -24.61 -45.09 14.17
C VAL A 330 -23.68 -46.30 14.24
N LEU A 331 -22.41 -46.13 13.88
CA LEU A 331 -21.42 -47.20 13.96
C LEU A 331 -21.16 -47.61 15.41
N ILE A 332 -21.03 -46.65 16.33
CA ILE A 332 -20.87 -46.90 17.77
C ILE A 332 -22.10 -47.60 18.36
N THR A 333 -23.31 -47.16 18.01
CA THR A 333 -24.54 -47.78 18.53
C THR A 333 -24.74 -49.20 17.98
N LYS A 334 -24.40 -49.47 16.71
CA LYS A 334 -24.41 -50.83 16.17
C LYS A 334 -23.36 -51.73 16.84
N ILE A 335 -22.13 -51.27 17.03
CA ILE A 335 -21.09 -52.07 17.71
C ILE A 335 -21.50 -52.39 19.16
N ARG A 336 -22.08 -51.42 19.88
CA ARG A 336 -22.65 -51.65 21.22
C ARG A 336 -23.86 -52.57 21.24
N SER A 337 -24.58 -52.71 20.13
CA SER A 337 -25.70 -53.66 20.01
C SER A 337 -25.23 -55.09 19.71
N PHE A 338 -23.96 -55.28 19.32
CA PHE A 338 -23.35 -56.60 19.05
C PHE A 338 -22.54 -57.14 20.24
N TYR A 339 -22.37 -56.36 21.31
CA TYR A 339 -21.72 -56.73 22.58
C TYR A 339 -22.76 -56.75 23.70
#